data_AF-A0A564FWP8-F1
#
_entry.id   AF-A0A564FWP8-F1
#
_cell.length_a   1.000
_cell.length_b   1.000
_cell.length_c   1.000
_cell.angle_alpha   90.00
_cell.angle_beta   90.00
_cell.angle_gamma   90.00
#
_symmetry.space_group_name_H-M   'P 1'
#
loop_
_entity.id
_entity.type
_entity.pdbx_description
1 polymer ?
#
loop_
_entity_poly.entity_id
_entity_poly.type
_entity_poly.pdbx_seq_one_letter_code
_entity_poly.pdbx_strand_id
1 'polypeptide(L)'
;MTAATHRLTDLNAMPEADFVAALGAVFEHAPWVAAGAAARRPFATVQALAAAMRASVEAAPEADRHALLAGHPELAGAAARAGAMAPASVAEQAAAGLGRLSEAEHARFAALNAAYRARFGLPFILCVRRHGRASILRSFEARLAADPESERRTALEEVFRIAALRLAGLVTGEGPLAVAGRISTHVLDTVRGAPAAGVAVELHEVVSATETVPVARAETNAAGRTDAPLIGGRPVPVATYELRFALGDYHRRLGLALPEPPFLDVVPLRFGVADPEGHYHVPLVATPWSYQTYRGS
;
A
#
# COMPACT_ATOMS: atom_id res chain seq x y z
N MET A 1 9.87 -16.69 7.99
CA MET A 1 11.26 -16.21 8.12
C MET A 1 11.35 -14.91 7.33
N THR A 2 11.68 -13.79 7.99
CA THR A 2 12.03 -12.55 7.28
C THR A 2 13.25 -12.85 6.42
N ALA A 3 13.16 -12.62 5.10
CA ALA A 3 14.30 -12.75 4.22
C ALA A 3 15.43 -11.86 4.72
N ALA A 4 16.68 -12.34 4.68
CA ALA A 4 17.83 -11.58 5.11
C ALA A 4 17.95 -10.30 4.26
N THR A 5 18.14 -9.15 4.90
CA THR A 5 18.39 -7.88 4.20
C THR A 5 19.87 -7.80 3.81
N HIS A 6 20.14 -7.53 2.54
CA HIS A 6 21.48 -7.37 1.97
C HIS A 6 21.90 -5.90 1.93
N ARG A 7 23.18 -5.61 2.16
CA ARG A 7 23.73 -4.27 1.87
C ARG A 7 24.11 -4.18 0.40
N LEU A 8 23.86 -3.03 -0.22
CA LEU A 8 24.20 -2.80 -1.63
C LEU A 8 25.69 -3.00 -1.92
N THR A 9 26.56 -2.64 -0.98
CA THR A 9 28.02 -2.87 -1.08
C THR A 9 28.37 -4.34 -1.22
N ASP A 10 27.67 -5.20 -0.48
CA ASP A 10 27.91 -6.64 -0.50
C ASP A 10 27.41 -7.24 -1.82
N LEU A 11 26.23 -6.79 -2.29
CA LEU A 11 25.68 -7.15 -3.59
C LEU A 11 26.60 -6.74 -4.76
N ASN A 12 27.28 -5.61 -4.64
CA ASN A 12 28.24 -5.16 -5.66
C ASN A 12 29.50 -6.04 -5.72
N ALA A 13 29.92 -6.62 -4.60
CA ALA A 13 31.17 -7.37 -4.49
C ALA A 13 30.99 -8.90 -4.66
N MET A 14 29.79 -9.43 -4.43
CA MET A 14 29.57 -10.88 -4.45
C MET A 14 29.62 -11.49 -5.85
N PRO A 15 29.96 -12.79 -5.98
CA PRO A 15 29.84 -13.53 -7.24
C PRO A 15 28.44 -13.41 -7.87
N GLU A 16 28.36 -13.53 -9.20
CA GLU A 16 27.09 -13.41 -9.92
C GLU A 16 26.05 -14.44 -9.45
N ALA A 17 26.45 -15.69 -9.23
CA ALA A 17 25.54 -16.73 -8.73
C ALA A 17 24.88 -16.35 -7.39
N ASP A 18 25.65 -15.77 -6.47
CA ASP A 18 25.16 -15.32 -5.17
C ASP A 18 24.23 -14.11 -5.30
N PHE A 19 24.54 -13.18 -6.21
CA PHE A 19 23.68 -12.04 -6.52
C PHE A 19 22.31 -12.49 -7.07
N VAL A 20 22.33 -13.46 -8.00
CA VAL A 20 21.10 -14.05 -8.56
C VAL A 20 20.33 -14.83 -7.50
N ALA A 21 21.01 -15.55 -6.61
CA ALA A 21 20.34 -16.24 -5.50
C ALA A 21 19.68 -15.24 -4.52
N ALA A 22 20.33 -14.11 -4.24
CA ALA A 22 19.83 -13.08 -3.34
C ALA A 22 18.62 -12.31 -3.91
N LEU A 23 18.66 -11.95 -5.20
CA LEU A 23 17.66 -11.06 -5.82
C LEU A 23 16.75 -11.74 -6.84
N GLY A 24 16.96 -13.02 -7.16
CA GLY A 24 16.24 -13.74 -8.20
C GLY A 24 14.74 -13.92 -7.93
N ALA A 25 14.32 -13.80 -6.67
CA ALA A 25 12.92 -13.85 -6.26
C ALA A 25 12.21 -12.47 -6.30
N VAL A 26 12.93 -11.38 -6.61
CA VAL A 26 12.31 -10.03 -6.72
C VAL A 26 11.25 -10.03 -7.82
N PHE A 27 11.54 -10.65 -8.96
CA PHE A 27 10.58 -10.90 -10.03
C PHE A 27 10.16 -12.38 -9.97
N GLU A 28 8.86 -12.61 -9.83
CA GLU A 28 8.31 -13.96 -9.68
C GLU A 28 8.70 -14.85 -10.86
N HIS A 29 9.30 -16.01 -10.58
CA HIS A 29 9.76 -16.98 -11.58
C HIS A 29 10.71 -16.40 -12.66
N ALA A 30 11.40 -15.30 -12.39
CA ALA A 30 12.25 -14.61 -13.35
C ALA A 30 13.64 -14.23 -12.80
N PRO A 31 14.45 -15.23 -12.37
CA PRO A 31 15.82 -14.98 -11.87
C PRO A 31 16.75 -14.37 -12.93
N TRP A 32 16.42 -14.54 -14.21
CA TRP A 32 17.15 -13.93 -15.33
C TRP A 32 17.19 -12.40 -15.25
N VAL A 33 16.23 -11.75 -14.59
CA VAL A 33 16.25 -10.30 -14.37
C VAL A 33 17.41 -9.90 -13.47
N ALA A 34 17.64 -10.66 -12.39
CA ALA A 34 18.78 -10.44 -11.51
C ALA A 34 20.10 -10.72 -12.24
N ALA A 35 20.16 -11.77 -13.07
CA ALA A 35 21.35 -12.08 -13.87
C ALA A 35 21.68 -10.94 -14.86
N GLY A 36 20.68 -10.43 -15.57
CA GLY A 36 20.84 -9.29 -16.48
C GLY A 36 21.29 -8.01 -15.77
N ALA A 37 20.81 -7.77 -14.55
CA ALA A 37 21.27 -6.65 -13.73
C ALA A 37 22.70 -6.85 -13.22
N ALA A 38 23.09 -8.07 -12.84
CA ALA A 38 24.40 -8.37 -12.28
C ALA A 38 25.57 -7.94 -13.18
N ALA A 39 25.38 -7.99 -14.51
CA ALA A 39 26.34 -7.54 -15.51
C ALA A 39 26.59 -6.02 -15.53
N ARG A 40 25.73 -5.23 -14.87
CA ARG A 40 25.79 -3.75 -14.83
C ARG A 40 26.35 -3.20 -13.51
N ARG A 41 26.84 -4.09 -12.64
CA ARG A 41 27.49 -3.74 -11.37
C ARG A 41 28.84 -3.05 -11.60
N PRO A 42 29.33 -2.24 -10.65
CA PRO A 42 28.70 -1.91 -9.37
C PRO A 42 27.63 -0.81 -9.48
N PHE A 43 26.66 -0.83 -8.57
CA PHE A 43 25.63 0.19 -8.45
C PHE A 43 25.96 1.19 -7.35
N ALA A 44 25.84 2.48 -7.64
CA ALA A 44 26.03 3.54 -6.63
C ALA A 44 24.88 3.59 -5.62
N THR A 45 23.64 3.34 -6.05
CA THR A 45 22.44 3.45 -5.22
C THR A 45 21.48 2.28 -5.42
N VAL A 46 20.56 2.06 -4.47
CA VAL A 46 19.50 1.05 -4.59
C VAL A 46 18.55 1.41 -5.74
N GLN A 47 18.33 2.71 -5.99
CA GLN A 47 17.65 3.21 -7.19
C GLN A 47 18.34 2.79 -8.49
N ALA A 48 19.67 2.86 -8.56
CA ALA A 48 20.43 2.44 -9.75
C ALA A 48 20.31 0.92 -9.98
N LEU A 49 20.35 0.12 -8.90
CA LEU A 49 20.06 -1.32 -8.97
C LEU A 49 18.65 -1.59 -9.51
N ALA A 50 17.63 -0.92 -8.97
CA ALA A 50 16.24 -1.09 -9.41
C ALA A 50 16.05 -0.70 -10.89
N ALA A 51 16.69 0.41 -11.31
CA ALA A 51 16.69 0.85 -12.70
C ALA A 51 17.38 -0.17 -13.63
N ALA A 52 18.48 -0.80 -13.17
CA ALA A 52 19.14 -1.85 -13.92
C ALA A 52 18.26 -3.09 -14.10
N MET A 53 17.57 -3.53 -13.04
CA MET A 53 16.62 -4.65 -13.11
C MET A 53 15.43 -4.35 -14.05
N ARG A 54 14.86 -3.14 -13.96
CA ARG A 54 13.82 -2.68 -14.89
C ARG A 54 14.31 -2.74 -16.35
N ALA A 55 15.49 -2.18 -16.61
CA ALA A 55 16.07 -2.18 -17.95
C ALA A 55 16.35 -3.60 -18.48
N SER A 56 16.71 -4.55 -17.63
CA SER A 56 16.84 -5.96 -18.03
C SER A 56 15.51 -6.54 -18.53
N VAL A 57 14.38 -6.19 -17.90
CA VAL A 57 13.05 -6.60 -18.36
C VAL A 57 12.65 -5.88 -19.65
N GLU A 58 12.92 -4.58 -19.75
CA GLU A 58 12.56 -3.78 -20.92
C GLU A 58 13.35 -4.18 -22.17
N ALA A 59 14.60 -4.60 -22.01
CA ALA A 59 15.46 -5.09 -23.09
C ALA A 59 15.22 -6.57 -23.45
N ALA A 60 14.46 -7.32 -22.65
CA ALA A 60 14.20 -8.73 -22.89
C ALA A 60 13.29 -8.94 -24.12
N PRO A 61 13.44 -10.06 -24.84
CA PRO A 61 12.51 -10.47 -25.89
C PRO A 61 11.06 -10.41 -25.44
N GLU A 62 10.15 -10.12 -26.38
CA GLU A 62 8.71 -10.03 -26.08
C GLU A 62 8.15 -11.31 -25.45
N ALA A 63 8.66 -12.48 -25.87
CA ALA A 63 8.28 -13.77 -25.30
C ALA A 63 8.59 -13.87 -23.80
N ASP A 64 9.76 -13.38 -23.36
CA ASP A 64 10.17 -13.42 -21.95
C ASP A 64 9.37 -12.41 -21.12
N ARG A 65 9.12 -11.22 -21.67
CA ARG A 65 8.24 -10.22 -21.04
C ARG A 65 6.81 -10.74 -20.90
N HIS A 66 6.30 -11.45 -21.91
CA HIS A 66 4.98 -12.07 -21.84
C HIS A 66 4.96 -13.21 -20.81
N ALA A 67 5.96 -14.08 -20.79
CA ALA A 67 6.08 -15.17 -19.83
C ALA A 67 6.14 -14.65 -18.37
N LEU A 68 6.86 -13.55 -18.13
CA LEU A 68 6.89 -12.86 -16.84
C LEU A 68 5.48 -12.43 -16.37
N LEU A 69 4.67 -11.86 -17.27
CA LEU A 69 3.30 -11.46 -16.95
C LEU A 69 2.39 -12.68 -16.79
N ALA A 70 2.48 -13.66 -17.68
CA ALA A 70 1.63 -14.86 -17.67
C ALA A 70 1.89 -15.76 -16.44
N GLY A 71 3.14 -15.78 -15.94
CA GLY A 71 3.54 -16.52 -14.75
C GLY A 71 3.15 -15.86 -13.43
N HIS A 72 2.59 -14.65 -13.45
CA HIS A 72 2.21 -13.94 -12.24
C HIS A 72 0.96 -14.58 -11.60
N PRO A 73 0.93 -14.78 -10.26
CA PRO A 73 -0.22 -15.39 -9.62
C PRO A 73 -1.47 -14.50 -9.73
N GLU A 74 -2.61 -15.15 -9.93
CA GLU A 74 -3.89 -14.46 -10.04
C GLU A 74 -4.37 -13.91 -8.69
N LEU A 75 -4.99 -12.73 -8.74
CA LEU A 75 -5.52 -12.07 -7.56
C LEU A 75 -6.80 -12.73 -7.04
N ALA A 76 -6.83 -13.10 -5.76
CA ALA A 76 -7.91 -13.86 -5.13
C ALA A 76 -8.29 -15.15 -5.90
N GLY A 77 -7.34 -15.71 -6.67
CA GLY A 77 -7.54 -16.85 -7.54
C GLY A 77 -7.61 -18.19 -6.77
N ALA A 78 -7.85 -19.27 -7.51
CA ALA A 78 -7.94 -20.61 -6.92
C ALA A 78 -6.67 -21.03 -6.16
N ALA A 79 -5.49 -20.60 -6.60
CA ALA A 79 -4.22 -20.85 -5.91
C ALA A 79 -4.15 -20.15 -4.53
N ALA A 80 -4.72 -18.95 -4.40
CA ALA A 80 -4.82 -18.25 -3.11
C ALA A 80 -5.72 -19.03 -2.14
N ARG A 81 -6.85 -19.56 -2.63
CA ARG A 81 -7.78 -20.37 -1.83
C ARG A 81 -7.23 -21.74 -1.46
N ALA A 82 -6.44 -22.35 -2.34
CA ALA A 82 -5.82 -23.64 -2.12
C ALA A 82 -4.50 -23.57 -1.33
N GLY A 83 -4.04 -22.37 -0.95
CA GLY A 83 -2.76 -22.19 -0.24
C GLY A 83 -1.52 -22.52 -1.08
N ALA A 84 -1.64 -22.56 -2.42
CA ALA A 84 -0.61 -23.00 -3.35
C ALA A 84 0.22 -21.83 -3.94
N MET A 85 0.32 -20.71 -3.22
CA MET A 85 1.05 -19.51 -3.67
C MET A 85 2.40 -19.34 -2.97
N ALA A 86 3.32 -18.64 -3.63
CA ALA A 86 4.57 -18.22 -3.00
C ALA A 86 4.31 -17.41 -1.71
N PRO A 87 5.10 -17.57 -0.63
CA PRO A 87 4.85 -16.90 0.65
C PRO A 87 4.75 -15.36 0.54
N ALA A 88 5.55 -14.75 -0.34
CA ALA A 88 5.50 -13.30 -0.59
C ALA A 88 4.14 -12.87 -1.15
N SER A 89 3.60 -13.61 -2.13
CA SER A 89 2.31 -13.29 -2.73
C SER A 89 1.12 -13.52 -1.79
N VAL A 90 1.20 -14.50 -0.89
CA VAL A 90 0.19 -14.67 0.18
C VAL A 90 0.18 -13.46 1.10
N ALA A 91 1.35 -13.01 1.56
CA ALA A 91 1.46 -11.83 2.42
C ALA A 91 0.98 -10.55 1.71
N GLU A 92 1.29 -10.40 0.41
CA GLU A 92 0.84 -9.28 -0.43
C GLU A 92 -0.70 -9.22 -0.52
N GLN A 93 -1.36 -10.35 -0.83
CA GLN A 93 -2.82 -10.38 -0.95
C GLN A 93 -3.54 -10.28 0.40
N ALA A 94 -2.99 -10.89 1.46
CA ALA A 94 -3.54 -10.78 2.82
C ALA A 94 -3.50 -9.32 3.32
N ALA A 95 -2.41 -8.61 3.05
CA ALA A 95 -2.26 -7.20 3.44
C ALA A 95 -3.30 -6.28 2.76
N ALA A 96 -3.79 -6.65 1.58
CA ALA A 96 -4.87 -5.95 0.87
C ALA A 96 -6.29 -6.36 1.33
N GLY A 97 -6.40 -7.16 2.38
CA GLY A 97 -7.68 -7.57 2.95
C GLY A 97 -8.48 -8.56 2.09
N LEU A 98 -7.84 -9.19 1.10
CA LEU A 98 -8.46 -10.15 0.18
C LEU A 98 -8.71 -11.53 0.82
N GLY A 99 -8.09 -11.81 1.97
CA GLY A 99 -8.38 -13.02 2.74
C GLY A 99 -9.70 -12.99 3.52
N ARG A 100 -10.42 -11.86 3.50
CA ARG A 100 -11.68 -11.63 4.25
C ARG A 100 -12.82 -11.16 3.35
N LEU A 101 -12.80 -11.57 2.08
CA LEU A 101 -13.86 -11.23 1.13
C LEU A 101 -15.14 -12.01 1.46
N SER A 102 -16.28 -11.38 1.28
CA SER A 102 -17.59 -12.04 1.28
C SER A 102 -17.74 -12.98 0.07
N GLU A 103 -18.73 -13.87 0.10
CA GLU A 103 -19.01 -14.75 -1.06
C GLU A 103 -19.33 -13.95 -2.32
N ALA A 104 -20.10 -12.86 -2.19
CA ALA A 104 -20.43 -11.97 -3.30
C ALA A 104 -19.19 -11.28 -3.89
N GLU A 105 -18.25 -10.85 -3.05
CA GLU A 105 -16.99 -10.28 -3.51
C GLU A 105 -16.12 -11.33 -4.21
N HIS A 106 -16.02 -12.55 -3.65
CA HIS A 106 -15.30 -13.65 -4.31
C HIS A 106 -15.88 -13.98 -5.70
N ALA A 107 -17.21 -14.02 -5.82
CA ALA A 107 -17.88 -14.25 -7.10
C ALA A 107 -17.57 -13.12 -8.11
N ARG A 108 -17.56 -11.86 -7.65
CA ARG A 108 -17.19 -10.71 -8.48
C ARG A 108 -15.72 -10.78 -8.94
N PHE A 109 -14.79 -11.10 -8.05
CA PHE A 109 -13.38 -11.30 -8.42
C PHE A 109 -13.22 -12.45 -9.43
N ALA A 110 -13.90 -13.57 -9.24
CA ALA A 110 -13.85 -14.70 -10.17
C ALA A 110 -14.36 -14.32 -11.56
N ALA A 111 -15.49 -13.60 -11.64
CA ALA A 111 -16.05 -13.12 -12.91
C ALA A 111 -15.10 -12.13 -13.61
N LEU A 112 -14.51 -11.20 -12.86
CA LEU A 112 -13.55 -10.23 -13.40
C LEU A 112 -12.26 -10.90 -13.90
N ASN A 113 -11.71 -11.85 -13.13
CA ASN A 113 -10.55 -12.64 -13.56
C ASN A 113 -10.83 -13.42 -14.86
N ALA A 114 -12.00 -14.07 -14.96
CA ALA A 114 -12.40 -14.79 -16.16
C ALA A 114 -12.51 -13.86 -17.39
N ALA A 115 -13.19 -12.71 -17.23
CA ALA A 115 -13.34 -11.74 -18.30
C ALA A 115 -12.00 -11.13 -18.73
N TYR A 116 -11.13 -10.81 -17.78
CA TYR A 116 -9.81 -10.26 -18.03
C TYR A 116 -8.92 -11.26 -18.77
N ARG A 117 -8.89 -12.53 -18.33
CA ARG A 117 -8.12 -13.57 -19.01
C ARG A 117 -8.65 -13.81 -20.43
N ALA A 118 -9.97 -13.84 -20.62
CA ALA A 118 -10.56 -13.98 -21.96
C ALA A 118 -10.18 -12.84 -22.91
N ARG A 119 -10.07 -11.61 -22.40
CA ARG A 119 -9.75 -10.42 -23.21
C ARG A 119 -8.25 -10.27 -23.50
N PHE A 120 -7.39 -10.50 -22.52
CA PHE A 120 -5.97 -10.15 -22.60
C PHE A 120 -5.03 -11.36 -22.63
N GLY A 121 -5.52 -12.57 -22.34
CA GLY A 121 -4.70 -13.77 -22.24
C GLY A 121 -3.71 -13.76 -21.06
N LEU A 122 -3.86 -12.82 -20.13
CA LEU A 122 -2.97 -12.60 -18.98
C LEU A 122 -3.76 -12.67 -17.66
N PRO A 123 -3.13 -12.98 -16.53
CA PRO A 123 -3.71 -12.72 -15.22
C PRO A 123 -3.80 -11.20 -14.97
N PHE A 124 -4.77 -10.76 -14.16
CA PHE A 124 -4.83 -9.38 -13.71
C PHE A 124 -3.73 -9.13 -12.65
N ILE A 125 -2.81 -8.24 -12.98
CA ILE A 125 -1.67 -7.90 -12.11
C ILE A 125 -1.88 -6.50 -11.55
N LEU A 126 -1.80 -6.39 -10.23
CA LEU A 126 -1.89 -5.14 -9.49
C LEU A 126 -0.99 -5.21 -8.26
N CYS A 127 -0.25 -4.16 -7.97
CA CYS A 127 0.56 -4.03 -6.76
C CYS A 127 -0.36 -3.77 -5.55
N VAL A 128 -1.00 -4.82 -5.05
CA VAL A 128 -2.10 -4.71 -4.07
C VAL A 128 -1.72 -4.07 -2.74
N ARG A 129 -0.44 -4.09 -2.36
CA ARG A 129 0.06 -3.34 -1.19
C ARG A 129 -0.14 -1.83 -1.29
N ARG A 130 -0.36 -1.30 -2.50
CA ARG A 130 -0.64 0.12 -2.78
C ARG A 130 -2.14 0.42 -2.86
N HIS A 131 -3.02 -0.56 -2.65
CA HIS A 131 -4.46 -0.43 -2.93
C HIS A 131 -5.32 -0.91 -1.76
N GLY A 132 -6.32 -0.12 -1.38
CA GLY A 132 -7.41 -0.57 -0.52
C GLY A 132 -8.40 -1.41 -1.30
N ARG A 133 -9.27 -2.17 -0.62
CA ARG A 133 -10.14 -3.18 -1.22
C ARG A 133 -11.04 -2.60 -2.31
N ALA A 134 -11.69 -1.47 -2.03
CA ALA A 134 -12.57 -0.80 -2.98
C ALA A 134 -11.81 -0.28 -4.22
N SER A 135 -10.55 0.13 -4.05
CA SER A 135 -9.74 0.61 -5.17
C SER A 135 -9.30 -0.51 -6.10
N ILE A 136 -9.04 -1.72 -5.58
CA ILE A 136 -8.69 -2.89 -6.39
C ILE A 136 -9.80 -3.19 -7.39
N LEU A 137 -11.05 -3.29 -6.91
CA LEU A 137 -12.21 -3.57 -7.75
C LEU A 137 -12.40 -2.48 -8.83
N ARG A 138 -12.27 -1.20 -8.46
CA ARG A 138 -12.35 -0.10 -9.43
C ARG A 138 -11.24 -0.16 -10.48
N SER A 139 -10.00 -0.44 -10.06
CA SER A 139 -8.87 -0.59 -10.99
C SER A 139 -9.09 -1.78 -11.94
N PHE A 140 -9.66 -2.87 -11.44
CA PHE A 140 -9.97 -4.05 -12.24
C PHE A 140 -10.98 -3.72 -13.34
N GLU A 141 -12.09 -3.08 -12.98
CA GLU A 141 -13.16 -2.71 -13.91
C GLU A 141 -12.69 -1.69 -14.95
N ALA A 142 -11.95 -0.65 -14.51
CA ALA A 142 -11.42 0.37 -15.42
C ALA A 142 -10.43 -0.23 -16.43
N ARG A 143 -9.55 -1.13 -15.99
CA ARG A 143 -8.54 -1.76 -16.84
C ARG A 143 -9.12 -2.80 -17.79
N LEU A 144 -10.24 -3.43 -17.43
CA LEU A 144 -10.95 -4.33 -18.33
C LEU A 144 -11.45 -3.61 -19.59
N ALA A 145 -11.68 -2.29 -19.53
CA ALA A 145 -12.09 -1.48 -20.67
C ALA A 145 -10.92 -1.06 -21.58
N ALA A 146 -9.66 -1.19 -21.14
CA ALA A 146 -8.49 -0.74 -21.87
C ALA A 146 -8.21 -1.56 -23.14
N ASP A 147 -7.48 -0.97 -24.10
CA ASP A 147 -6.95 -1.73 -25.22
C ASP A 147 -5.84 -2.69 -24.76
N PRO A 148 -5.63 -3.83 -25.44
CA PRO A 148 -4.66 -4.85 -25.01
C PRO A 148 -3.22 -4.35 -24.88
N GLU A 149 -2.80 -3.40 -25.71
CA GLU A 149 -1.43 -2.87 -25.68
C GLU A 149 -1.20 -1.99 -24.46
N SER A 150 -2.14 -1.09 -24.19
CA SER A 150 -2.10 -0.25 -22.99
C SER A 150 -2.22 -1.06 -21.71
N GLU A 151 -3.02 -2.12 -21.72
CA GLU A 151 -3.16 -2.98 -20.56
C GLU A 151 -1.89 -3.76 -20.27
N ARG A 152 -1.22 -4.29 -21.30
CA ARG A 152 0.06 -4.98 -21.15
C ARG A 152 1.15 -4.07 -20.57
N ARG A 153 1.21 -2.81 -21.00
CA ARG A 153 2.12 -1.80 -20.44
C ARG A 153 1.78 -1.52 -18.98
N THR A 154 0.50 -1.39 -18.66
CA THR A 154 0.04 -1.16 -17.28
C THR A 154 0.38 -2.34 -16.37
N ALA A 155 0.14 -3.57 -16.81
CA ALA A 155 0.48 -4.78 -16.07
C ALA A 155 1.99 -4.87 -15.80
N LEU A 156 2.83 -4.48 -16.77
CA LEU A 156 4.28 -4.43 -16.58
C LEU A 156 4.70 -3.37 -15.55
N GLU A 157 4.07 -2.19 -15.56
CA GLU A 157 4.29 -1.18 -14.51
C GLU A 157 3.87 -1.67 -13.12
N GLU A 158 2.81 -2.47 -13.01
CA GLU A 158 2.43 -3.13 -11.75
C GLU A 158 3.48 -4.12 -11.27
N VAL A 159 4.05 -4.93 -12.18
CA VAL A 159 5.18 -5.82 -11.85
C VAL A 159 6.38 -5.02 -11.32
N PHE A 160 6.71 -3.88 -11.93
CA PHE A 160 7.80 -3.04 -11.45
C PHE A 160 7.53 -2.43 -10.07
N ARG A 161 6.28 -2.07 -9.75
CA ARG A 161 5.89 -1.60 -8.40
C ARG A 161 6.01 -2.71 -7.37
N ILE A 162 5.62 -3.94 -7.72
CA ILE A 162 5.78 -5.13 -6.85
C ILE A 162 7.27 -5.38 -6.60
N ALA A 163 8.08 -5.40 -7.67
CA ALA A 163 9.53 -5.58 -7.59
C ALA A 163 10.19 -4.49 -6.71
N ALA A 164 9.79 -3.22 -6.86
CA ALA A 164 10.31 -2.13 -6.03
C ALA A 164 10.03 -2.35 -4.53
N LEU A 165 8.82 -2.79 -4.17
CA LEU A 165 8.47 -3.09 -2.78
C LEU A 165 9.25 -4.29 -2.22
N ARG A 166 9.45 -5.33 -3.03
CA ARG A 166 10.25 -6.50 -2.64
C ARG A 166 11.71 -6.11 -2.45
N LEU A 167 12.28 -5.36 -3.40
CA LEU A 167 13.66 -4.90 -3.35
C LEU A 167 13.91 -3.98 -2.15
N ALA A 168 12.99 -3.07 -1.82
CA ALA A 168 13.10 -2.21 -0.65
C ALA A 168 13.09 -2.97 0.68
N GLY A 169 12.48 -4.17 0.74
CA GLY A 169 12.55 -5.05 1.90
C GLY A 169 13.81 -5.92 1.96
N LEU A 170 14.47 -6.13 0.81
CA LEU A 170 15.63 -7.00 0.67
C LEU A 170 16.97 -6.26 0.67
N VAL A 171 16.99 -4.98 0.31
CA VAL A 171 18.25 -4.24 0.08
C VAL A 171 18.29 -2.93 0.85
N THR A 172 19.42 -2.69 1.50
CA THR A 172 19.76 -1.42 2.18
C THR A 172 20.99 -0.80 1.55
N GLY A 173 21.02 0.53 1.46
CA GLY A 173 22.13 1.28 0.85
C GLY A 173 21.73 2.71 0.54
N GLU A 174 22.64 3.45 -0.10
CA GLU A 174 22.37 4.82 -0.56
C GLU A 174 21.26 4.86 -1.61
N GLY A 175 20.50 5.96 -1.64
CA GLY A 175 19.38 6.16 -2.55
C GLY A 175 18.33 5.05 -2.46
N PRO A 176 17.64 4.88 -1.30
CA PRO A 176 16.58 3.90 -1.15
C PRO A 176 15.40 4.19 -2.09
N LEU A 177 14.59 3.17 -2.34
CA LEU A 177 13.36 3.33 -3.12
C LEU A 177 12.30 4.04 -2.29
N ALA A 178 11.71 5.10 -2.84
CA ALA A 178 10.56 5.77 -2.25
C ALA A 178 9.32 4.89 -2.45
N VAL A 179 9.06 4.00 -1.50
CA VAL A 179 7.94 3.03 -1.53
C VAL A 179 7.06 3.11 -0.29
N ALA A 180 7.22 4.16 0.53
CA ALA A 180 6.47 4.33 1.76
C ALA A 180 5.84 5.72 1.81
N GLY A 181 4.57 5.76 2.17
CA GLY A 181 3.85 7.00 2.47
C GLY A 181 3.59 7.11 3.96
N ARG A 182 2.83 8.14 4.37
CA ARG A 182 2.36 8.27 5.75
C ARG A 182 0.99 8.92 5.86
N ILE A 183 0.19 8.46 6.83
CA ILE A 183 -0.96 9.20 7.35
C ILE A 183 -0.63 9.64 8.78
N SER A 184 -0.73 10.94 9.04
CA SER A 184 -0.54 11.52 10.36
C SER A 184 -1.66 12.48 10.69
N THR A 185 -1.88 12.73 11.97
CA THR A 185 -2.88 13.68 12.45
C THR A 185 -2.32 14.54 13.58
N HIS A 186 -3.05 15.60 13.90
CA HIS A 186 -2.79 16.51 15.00
C HIS A 186 -4.13 17.12 15.40
N VAL A 187 -4.39 17.21 16.70
CA VAL A 187 -5.63 17.79 17.23
C VAL A 187 -5.31 19.04 18.03
N LEU A 188 -5.95 20.16 17.67
CA LEU A 188 -5.85 21.43 18.36
C LEU A 188 -7.21 21.78 18.99
N ASP A 189 -7.21 22.04 20.29
CA ASP A 189 -8.35 22.55 21.04
C ASP A 189 -8.28 24.08 21.07
N THR A 190 -9.20 24.73 20.35
CA THR A 190 -9.23 26.19 20.25
C THR A 190 -9.98 26.87 21.38
N VAL A 191 -10.71 26.14 22.23
CA VAL A 191 -11.28 26.70 23.47
C VAL A 191 -10.15 26.99 24.45
N ARG A 192 -9.19 26.06 24.57
CA ARG A 192 -8.02 26.21 25.44
C ARG A 192 -6.83 26.85 24.75
N GLY A 193 -6.85 26.97 23.42
CA GLY A 193 -5.74 27.48 22.62
C GLY A 193 -4.50 26.59 22.69
N ALA A 194 -4.67 25.27 22.82
CA ALA A 194 -3.59 24.32 23.08
C ALA A 194 -3.77 23.00 22.32
N PRO A 195 -2.70 22.23 22.09
CA PRO A 195 -2.83 20.88 21.56
C PRO A 195 -3.71 20.00 22.45
N ALA A 196 -4.61 19.24 21.84
CA ALA A 196 -5.56 18.39 22.55
C ALA A 196 -4.91 17.04 22.88
N ALA A 197 -4.35 16.91 24.08
CA ALA A 197 -3.76 15.66 24.56
C ALA A 197 -4.83 14.68 25.06
N GLY A 198 -4.65 13.39 24.77
CA GLY A 198 -5.52 12.30 25.21
C GLY A 198 -6.75 12.05 24.34
N VAL A 199 -6.84 12.66 23.16
CA VAL A 199 -7.96 12.40 22.23
C VAL A 199 -7.76 11.02 21.62
N ALA A 200 -8.72 10.12 21.83
CA ALA A 200 -8.72 8.83 21.16
C ALA A 200 -9.02 9.03 19.66
N VAL A 201 -8.20 8.43 18.81
CA VAL A 201 -8.28 8.52 17.35
C VAL A 201 -8.35 7.12 16.75
N GLU A 202 -9.33 6.90 15.89
CA GLU A 202 -9.39 5.71 15.04
C GLU A 202 -9.25 6.10 13.56
N LEU A 203 -8.51 5.30 12.81
CA LEU A 203 -8.45 5.37 11.34
C LEU A 203 -9.15 4.14 10.77
N HIS A 204 -10.09 4.36 9.87
CA HIS A 204 -10.80 3.33 9.15
C HIS A 204 -10.64 3.50 7.64
N GLU A 205 -10.56 2.39 6.90
CA GLU A 205 -10.74 2.36 5.45
C GLU A 205 -12.25 2.27 5.16
N VAL A 206 -12.75 3.13 4.26
CA VAL A 206 -14.14 3.07 3.78
C VAL A 206 -14.19 2.14 2.57
N VAL A 207 -14.78 0.95 2.77
CA VAL A 207 -14.89 -0.09 1.74
C VAL A 207 -16.14 0.10 0.89
N SER A 208 -17.25 0.50 1.52
CA SER A 208 -18.51 0.80 0.85
C SER A 208 -19.27 1.91 1.59
N ALA A 209 -20.49 2.23 1.14
CA ALA A 209 -21.34 3.20 1.83
C ALA A 209 -21.71 2.75 3.27
N THR A 210 -21.69 1.44 3.54
CA THR A 210 -22.12 0.84 4.81
C THR A 210 -21.01 0.08 5.54
N GLU A 211 -19.87 -0.17 4.90
CA GLU A 211 -18.76 -0.93 5.46
C GLU A 211 -17.51 -0.05 5.62
N THR A 212 -16.96 -0.06 6.84
CA THR A 212 -15.65 0.48 7.16
C THR A 212 -14.81 -0.59 7.86
N VAL A 213 -13.51 -0.65 7.56
CA VAL A 213 -12.57 -1.59 8.18
C VAL A 213 -11.58 -0.81 9.05
N PRO A 214 -11.39 -1.18 10.33
CA PRO A 214 -10.41 -0.51 11.19
C PRO A 214 -8.98 -0.75 10.68
N VAL A 215 -8.20 0.32 10.62
CA VAL A 215 -6.81 0.32 10.14
C VAL A 215 -5.83 0.60 11.28
N ALA A 216 -6.11 1.59 12.11
CA ALA A 216 -5.27 1.97 13.24
C ALA A 216 -6.10 2.59 14.37
N ARG A 217 -5.59 2.48 15.60
CA ARG A 217 -6.09 3.15 16.79
C ARG A 217 -4.91 3.81 17.48
N ALA A 218 -5.09 5.03 17.98
CA ALA A 218 -4.08 5.79 18.68
C ALA A 218 -4.72 6.77 19.67
N GLU A 219 -3.89 7.39 20.49
CA GLU A 219 -4.27 8.49 21.36
C GLU A 219 -3.29 9.65 21.12
N THR A 220 -3.77 10.89 21.20
CA THR A 220 -2.90 12.05 21.03
C THR A 220 -2.02 12.29 22.27
N ASN A 221 -0.75 12.60 22.05
CA ASN A 221 0.22 12.95 23.08
C ASN A 221 0.11 14.42 23.50
N ALA A 222 1.05 14.89 24.35
CA ALA A 222 1.08 16.26 24.86
C ALA A 222 1.16 17.34 23.77
N ALA A 223 1.66 17.00 22.57
CA ALA A 223 1.69 17.90 21.41
C ALA A 223 0.45 17.74 20.51
N GLY A 224 -0.60 17.05 20.97
CA GLY A 224 -1.83 16.80 20.21
C GLY A 224 -1.65 15.84 19.03
N ARG A 225 -0.50 15.16 18.91
CA ARG A 225 -0.14 14.28 17.78
C ARG A 225 -0.18 12.82 18.21
N THR A 226 -0.20 11.88 17.27
CA THR A 226 0.08 10.48 17.61
C THR A 226 1.59 10.25 17.66
N ASP A 227 2.06 9.38 18.57
CA ASP A 227 3.50 9.11 18.74
C ASP A 227 4.15 8.47 17.51
N ALA A 228 3.35 7.71 16.75
CA ALA A 228 3.70 7.20 15.43
C ALA A 228 2.63 7.61 14.41
N PRO A 229 2.98 7.71 13.11
CA PRO A 229 1.99 7.85 12.05
C PRO A 229 0.96 6.71 12.12
N LEU A 230 -0.31 7.03 11.81
CA LEU A 230 -1.40 6.04 11.75
C LEU A 230 -1.16 5.00 10.66
N ILE A 231 -0.45 5.40 9.59
CA ILE A 231 0.21 4.52 8.63
C ILE A 231 1.61 5.09 8.40
N GLY A 232 2.64 4.25 8.43
CA GLY A 232 4.02 4.61 8.09
C GLY A 232 4.87 3.37 7.79
N GLY A 233 6.03 3.57 7.15
CA GLY A 233 6.97 2.49 6.81
C GLY A 233 6.50 1.54 5.70
N ARG A 234 5.38 1.85 5.05
CA ARG A 234 4.79 1.09 3.93
C ARG A 234 3.99 2.05 3.04
N PRO A 235 3.57 1.64 1.83
CA PRO A 235 2.62 2.43 1.06
C PRO A 235 1.33 2.67 1.85
N VAL A 236 0.73 3.83 1.65
CA VAL A 236 -0.63 4.16 2.08
C VAL A 236 -1.58 3.66 1.00
N PRO A 237 -2.41 2.63 1.26
CA PRO A 237 -3.27 2.09 0.23
C PRO A 237 -4.20 3.15 -0.36
N VAL A 238 -4.33 3.20 -1.69
CA VAL A 238 -5.31 4.06 -2.38
C VAL A 238 -6.70 3.70 -1.87
N ALA A 239 -7.33 4.60 -1.14
CA ALA A 239 -8.66 4.39 -0.59
C ALA A 239 -9.26 5.72 -0.10
N THR A 240 -10.55 5.66 0.24
CA THR A 240 -11.17 6.65 1.11
C THR A 240 -10.97 6.20 2.54
N TYR A 241 -10.53 7.09 3.41
CA TYR A 241 -10.36 6.84 4.84
C TYR A 241 -11.31 7.71 5.65
N GLU A 242 -11.58 7.27 6.88
CA GLU A 242 -12.31 8.03 7.89
C GLU A 242 -11.51 8.06 9.18
N LEU A 243 -11.16 9.26 9.66
CA LEU A 243 -10.68 9.47 11.02
C LEU A 243 -11.87 9.69 11.94
N ARG A 244 -11.85 9.09 13.13
CA ARG A 244 -12.84 9.31 14.19
C ARG A 244 -12.12 9.83 15.42
N PHE A 245 -12.51 11.01 15.87
CA PHE A 245 -11.92 11.67 17.04
C PHE A 245 -12.96 11.72 18.16
N ALA A 246 -12.66 11.12 19.31
CA ALA A 246 -13.53 11.11 20.48
C ALA A 246 -13.44 12.44 21.27
N LEU A 247 -13.93 13.53 20.67
CA LEU A 247 -13.87 14.88 21.25
C LEU A 247 -14.77 15.04 22.47
N GLY A 248 -15.94 14.40 22.51
CA GLY A 248 -16.85 14.49 23.64
C GLY A 248 -16.23 13.90 24.90
N ASP A 249 -15.62 12.71 24.80
CA ASP A 249 -14.85 12.09 25.89
C ASP A 249 -13.70 13.01 26.36
N TYR A 250 -12.96 13.60 25.42
CA TYR A 250 -11.89 14.54 25.72
C TYR A 250 -12.38 15.75 26.51
N HIS A 251 -13.41 16.45 26.05
CA HIS A 251 -13.93 17.64 26.73
C HIS A 251 -14.58 17.31 28.08
N ARG A 252 -15.28 16.16 28.20
CA ARG A 252 -15.83 15.67 29.48
C ARG A 252 -14.72 15.44 30.52
N ARG A 253 -13.60 14.82 30.13
CA ARG A 253 -12.44 14.63 31.04
C ARG A 253 -11.80 15.95 31.49
N LEU A 254 -11.95 17.01 30.70
CA LEU A 254 -11.49 18.35 31.06
C LEU A 254 -12.50 19.13 31.92
N GLY A 255 -13.61 18.51 32.31
CA GLY A 255 -14.62 19.10 33.17
C GLY A 255 -15.56 20.09 32.46
N LEU A 256 -15.58 20.09 31.12
CA LEU A 256 -16.51 20.93 30.38
C LEU A 256 -17.92 20.34 30.45
N ALA A 257 -18.89 21.14 30.88
CA ALA A 257 -20.29 20.77 30.86
C ALA A 257 -20.80 20.79 29.40
N LEU A 258 -21.10 19.61 28.86
CA LEU A 258 -21.67 19.43 27.52
C LEU A 258 -23.17 19.13 27.63
N PRO A 259 -23.99 19.51 26.63
CA PRO A 259 -25.36 19.00 26.53
C PRO A 259 -25.35 17.48 26.32
N GLU A 260 -26.50 16.83 26.58
CA GLU A 260 -26.71 15.41 26.31
C GLU A 260 -27.83 15.25 25.26
N PRO A 261 -27.52 14.80 24.03
CA PRO A 261 -26.17 14.45 23.53
C PRO A 261 -25.28 15.68 23.26
N PRO A 262 -23.94 15.54 23.31
CA PRO A 262 -23.01 16.62 22.94
C PRO A 262 -23.19 16.99 21.46
N PHE A 263 -23.01 18.28 21.14
CA PHE A 263 -23.09 18.72 19.73
C PHE A 263 -22.00 18.07 18.86
N LEU A 264 -20.77 17.97 19.38
CA LEU A 264 -19.70 17.13 18.82
C LEU A 264 -19.21 16.12 19.85
N ASP A 265 -19.64 14.86 19.73
CA ASP A 265 -19.14 13.75 20.54
C ASP A 265 -18.00 13.01 19.82
N VAL A 266 -18.32 12.25 18.78
CA VAL A 266 -17.33 11.68 17.85
C VAL A 266 -17.35 12.47 16.56
N VAL A 267 -16.22 13.05 16.15
CA VAL A 267 -16.09 13.76 14.88
C VAL A 267 -15.53 12.80 13.81
N PRO A 268 -16.33 12.39 12.80
CA PRO A 268 -15.82 11.67 11.66
C PRO A 268 -15.28 12.65 10.60
N LEU A 269 -14.14 12.32 10.01
CA LEU A 269 -13.49 13.09 8.96
C LEU A 269 -13.08 12.16 7.82
N ARG A 270 -13.77 12.26 6.69
CA ARG A 270 -13.49 11.47 5.48
C ARG A 270 -12.53 12.19 4.54
N PHE A 271 -11.55 11.47 4.01
CA PHE A 271 -10.60 11.98 3.03
C PHE A 271 -10.12 10.89 2.08
N GLY A 272 -9.70 11.28 0.87
CA GLY A 272 -9.16 10.38 -0.13
C GLY A 272 -7.63 10.36 -0.14
N VAL A 273 -7.06 9.17 -0.33
CA VAL A 273 -5.65 8.95 -0.65
C VAL A 273 -5.56 8.42 -2.07
N ALA A 274 -4.71 9.07 -2.88
CA ALA A 274 -4.49 8.71 -4.29
C ALA A 274 -3.02 8.40 -4.62
N ASP A 275 -2.08 8.90 -3.80
CA ASP A 275 -0.64 8.68 -3.95
C ASP A 275 -0.14 7.81 -2.77
N PRO A 276 0.17 6.53 -3.00
CA PRO A 276 0.57 5.61 -1.92
C PRO A 276 1.88 5.97 -1.22
N GLU A 277 2.77 6.68 -1.91
CA GLU A 277 4.05 7.13 -1.38
C GLU A 277 3.96 8.55 -0.78
N GLY A 278 2.79 9.18 -0.89
CA GLY A 278 2.54 10.53 -0.42
C GLY A 278 2.52 10.69 1.11
N HIS A 279 2.67 11.93 1.53
CA HIS A 279 2.51 12.34 2.92
C HIS A 279 1.17 13.03 3.13
N TYR A 280 0.33 12.43 3.97
CA TYR A 280 -1.00 12.91 4.29
C TYR A 280 -1.05 13.34 5.75
N HIS A 281 -1.00 14.65 5.98
CA HIS A 281 -1.26 15.23 7.29
C HIS A 281 -2.71 15.75 7.33
N VAL A 282 -3.55 15.14 8.16
CA VAL A 282 -4.98 15.47 8.27
C VAL A 282 -5.27 15.89 9.71
N PRO A 283 -5.07 17.18 10.05
CA PRO A 283 -5.31 17.67 11.40
C PRO A 283 -6.78 17.96 11.66
N LEU A 284 -7.14 18.05 12.94
CA LEU A 284 -8.42 18.51 13.43
C LEU A 284 -8.20 19.75 14.30
N VAL A 285 -8.84 20.86 13.95
CA VAL A 285 -8.90 22.05 14.80
C VAL A 285 -10.33 22.17 15.28
N ALA A 286 -10.56 22.08 16.59
CA ALA A 286 -11.92 21.91 17.10
C ALA A 286 -12.19 22.66 18.41
N THR A 287 -13.47 22.97 18.57
CA THR A 287 -14.16 23.28 19.82
C THR A 287 -15.21 22.18 20.08
N PRO A 288 -15.95 22.21 21.20
CA PRO A 288 -17.12 21.35 21.39
C PRO A 288 -18.27 21.58 20.40
N TRP A 289 -18.24 22.69 19.64
CA TRP A 289 -19.37 23.13 18.80
C TRP A 289 -19.00 23.31 17.32
N SER A 290 -17.73 23.25 16.97
CA SER A 290 -17.24 23.45 15.61
C SER A 290 -15.94 22.71 15.41
N TYR A 291 -15.67 22.33 14.16
CA TYR A 291 -14.37 21.81 13.78
C TYR A 291 -14.00 22.21 12.35
N GLN A 292 -12.71 22.21 12.06
CA GLN A 292 -12.15 22.41 10.74
C GLN A 292 -11.03 21.40 10.50
N THR A 293 -10.84 21.03 9.24
CA THR A 293 -9.67 20.30 8.75
C THR A 293 -9.16 20.88 7.43
N TYR A 294 -8.00 20.43 7.00
CA TYR A 294 -7.38 20.72 5.72
C TYR A 294 -6.38 19.62 5.35
N ARG A 295 -5.89 19.60 4.10
CA ARG A 295 -4.78 18.72 3.69
C ARG A 295 -3.46 19.42 3.97
N GLY A 296 -2.75 19.00 5.02
CA GLY A 296 -1.38 19.43 5.30
C GLY A 296 -0.34 18.66 4.48
N SER A 297 0.88 19.20 4.43
CA SER A 297 2.09 18.58 3.86
C SER A 297 2.95 17.86 4.90
#